data_AF-A0A1V4QTB7-F1
#
_entry.id   AF-A0A1V4QTB7-F1
#
_cell.length_a   1.000
_cell.length_b   1.000
_cell.length_c   1.000
_cell.angle_alpha   90.00
_cell.angle_beta   90.00
_cell.angle_gamma   90.00
#
_symmetry.space_group_name_H-M   'P 1'
#
loop_
_entity.id
_entity.type
_entity.pdbx_description
1 polymer ?
#
loop_
_entity_poly.entity_id
_entity_poly.type
_entity_poly.pdbx_seq_one_letter_code
_entity_poly.pdbx_strand_id
1 'polypeptide(L)'
;MSNAFYVTPKYAGEEMRWDLLPEHLVEVSLAEETESLPKRASRESWMHYELYRLEPSFAAVIHTHQKDLLSFACAGEPLKLPNEVEGFPAEVIPLTEPAPAGTRRLALAVRKAVSEHFAGGSRAGVLIPGHGAVVVAESLRGAVGLLAAIASAAYVEIACRQAGLAE
;
A
#
# COMPACT_ATOMS: atom_id res chain seq x y z
N MET A 1 0.05 20.38 8.79
CA MET A 1 0.43 19.02 8.39
C MET A 1 1.85 18.78 8.88
N SER A 2 2.22 17.55 9.24
CA SER A 2 3.61 17.23 9.59
C SER A 2 4.49 17.41 8.35
N ASN A 3 5.68 18.01 8.50
CA ASN A 3 6.65 18.18 7.40
C ASN A 3 7.52 16.92 7.19
N ALA A 4 7.16 15.80 7.79
CA ALA A 4 7.87 14.53 7.68
C ALA A 4 6.96 13.33 7.97
N PHE A 5 7.37 12.15 7.51
CA PHE A 5 6.81 10.87 7.91
C PHE A 5 7.88 9.96 8.49
N TYR A 6 7.47 8.97 9.28
CA TYR A 6 8.34 7.92 9.80
C TYR A 6 8.11 6.62 9.04
N VAL A 7 9.20 5.91 8.72
CA VAL A 7 9.16 4.64 8.00
C VAL A 7 10.09 3.62 8.66
N THR A 8 9.75 2.34 8.48
CA THR A 8 10.59 1.22 8.91
C THR A 8 11.96 1.30 8.20
N PRO A 9 13.06 0.94 8.87
CA PRO A 9 14.35 0.85 8.20
C PRO A 9 14.37 -0.30 7.20
N LYS A 10 15.31 -0.26 6.24
CA LYS A 10 15.59 -1.44 5.40
C LYS A 10 15.99 -2.63 6.28
N TYR A 11 15.65 -3.83 5.81
CA TYR A 11 15.90 -5.11 6.51
C TYR A 11 15.18 -5.28 7.85
N ALA A 12 14.26 -4.39 8.25
CA ALA A 12 13.53 -4.52 9.51
C ALA A 12 12.86 -5.89 9.69
N GLY A 13 12.25 -6.45 8.64
CA GLY A 13 11.62 -7.77 8.72
C GLY A 13 12.61 -8.95 8.81
N GLU A 14 13.83 -8.78 8.31
CA GLU A 14 14.86 -9.83 8.31
C GLU A 14 15.68 -9.81 9.59
N GLU A 15 16.14 -8.62 9.98
CA GLU A 15 17.11 -8.40 11.05
C GLU A 15 16.47 -8.07 12.40
N MET A 16 15.29 -7.43 12.42
CA MET A 16 14.68 -6.88 13.65
C MET A 16 13.40 -7.62 14.07
N ARG A 17 12.54 -7.99 13.12
CA ARG A 17 11.23 -8.66 13.37
C ARG A 17 10.41 -7.95 14.47
N TRP A 18 10.23 -8.59 15.62
CA TRP A 18 9.48 -8.05 16.77
C TRP A 18 10.31 -7.09 17.63
N ASP A 19 11.63 -7.02 17.43
CA ASP A 19 12.55 -6.11 18.13
C ASP A 19 12.67 -4.75 17.42
N LEU A 20 11.70 -4.40 16.55
CA LEU A 20 11.61 -3.08 15.95
C LEU A 20 11.08 -2.06 16.98
N LEU A 21 11.96 -1.16 17.42
CA LEU A 21 11.67 -0.12 18.41
C LEU A 21 11.49 1.26 17.75
N PRO A 22 10.83 2.22 18.42
CA PRO A 22 10.65 3.57 17.91
C PRO A 22 11.96 4.25 17.46
N GLU A 23 13.06 4.07 18.18
CA GLU A 23 14.38 4.63 17.83
C GLU A 23 14.98 4.07 16.52
N HIS A 24 14.44 2.96 16.00
CA HIS A 24 14.88 2.39 14.73
C HIS A 24 14.21 3.06 13.52
N LEU A 25 13.07 3.73 13.74
CA LEU A 25 12.32 4.39 12.66
C LEU A 25 13.16 5.49 12.01
N VAL A 26 12.97 5.64 10.71
CA VAL A 26 13.68 6.63 9.91
C VAL A 26 12.71 7.75 9.56
N GLU A 27 13.06 8.96 9.95
CA GLU A 27 12.32 10.16 9.56
C GLU A 27 12.68 10.55 8.11
N VAL A 28 11.66 10.89 7.33
CA VAL A 28 11.78 11.33 5.94
C VAL A 28 11.03 12.66 5.78
N SER A 29 11.76 13.70 5.39
CA SER A 29 11.19 15.03 5.15
C SER A 29 10.25 15.05 3.95
N LEU A 30 9.15 15.78 4.09
CA LEU A 30 8.17 16.13 3.06
C LEU A 30 8.17 17.63 2.74
N ALA A 31 9.03 18.41 3.40
CA ALA A 31 9.03 19.87 3.29
C ALA A 31 9.32 20.36 1.85
N GLU A 32 10.19 19.64 1.14
CA GLU A 32 10.60 19.95 -0.23
C GLU A 32 10.63 18.69 -1.09
N GLU A 33 10.56 18.87 -2.41
CA GLU A 33 10.87 17.78 -3.34
C GLU A 33 12.34 17.39 -3.24
N THR A 34 12.61 16.09 -3.24
CA THR A 34 13.96 15.53 -3.14
C THR A 34 14.15 14.47 -4.22
N GLU A 35 15.41 14.29 -4.63
CA GLU A 35 15.84 13.20 -5.52
C GLU A 35 16.43 12.01 -4.75
N SER A 36 16.55 12.12 -3.42
CA SER A 36 17.11 11.06 -2.58
C SER A 36 16.41 10.95 -1.23
N LEU A 37 16.36 9.73 -0.71
CA LEU A 37 15.83 9.40 0.61
C LEU A 37 16.94 8.90 1.53
N PRO A 38 16.78 8.98 2.86
CA PRO A 38 17.78 8.49 3.80
C PRO A 38 18.19 7.04 3.54
N LYS A 39 19.50 6.75 3.54
CA LYS A 39 20.05 5.41 3.23
C LYS A 39 19.57 4.27 4.12
N ARG A 40 19.08 4.58 5.32
CA ARG A 40 18.53 3.63 6.29
C ARG A 40 17.05 3.33 6.05
N ALA A 41 16.32 4.18 5.34
CA ALA A 41 14.90 4.01 5.09
C ALA A 41 14.63 2.72 4.29
N SER A 42 13.40 2.21 4.38
CA SER A 42 12.95 1.09 3.54
C SER A 42 13.23 1.36 2.06
N ARG A 43 13.53 0.30 1.29
CA ARG A 43 13.72 0.40 -0.16
C ARG A 43 12.46 0.90 -0.88
N GLU A 44 11.28 0.64 -0.30
CA GLU A 44 9.98 1.07 -0.84
C GLU A 44 9.56 2.47 -0.35
N SER A 45 10.42 3.22 0.34
CA SER A 45 10.05 4.53 0.93
C SER A 45 9.62 5.57 -0.10
N TRP A 46 10.03 5.44 -1.36
CA TRP A 46 9.52 6.29 -2.44
C TRP A 46 8.00 6.18 -2.60
N MET A 47 7.44 4.99 -2.44
CA MET A 47 6.00 4.77 -2.52
C MET A 47 5.27 5.55 -1.43
N HIS A 48 5.76 5.48 -0.19
CA HIS A 48 5.23 6.25 0.93
C HIS A 48 5.34 7.76 0.67
N TYR A 49 6.51 8.22 0.21
CA TYR A 49 6.79 9.62 -0.10
C TYR A 49 5.81 10.20 -1.12
N GLU A 50 5.61 9.51 -2.25
CA GLU A 50 4.71 9.98 -3.31
C GLU A 50 3.24 9.98 -2.88
N LEU A 51 2.84 9.05 -2.01
CA LEU A 51 1.47 8.97 -1.48
C LEU A 51 1.18 10.03 -0.42
N TYR A 52 2.09 10.28 0.52
CA TYR A 52 1.92 11.38 1.49
C TYR A 52 1.86 12.76 0.82
N ARG A 53 2.48 12.93 -0.35
CA ARG A 53 2.39 14.15 -1.17
C ARG A 53 1.19 14.16 -2.13
N LEU A 54 0.38 13.12 -2.17
CA LEU A 54 -0.75 13.03 -3.09
C LEU A 54 -1.98 13.72 -2.53
N GLU A 55 -2.31 13.44 -1.27
CA GLU A 55 -3.57 13.85 -0.65
C GLU A 55 -3.33 14.14 0.85
N PRO A 56 -3.63 15.36 1.34
CA PRO A 56 -3.45 15.75 2.74
C PRO A 56 -4.10 14.85 3.78
N SER A 57 -5.19 14.17 3.45
CA SER A 57 -5.87 13.25 4.36
C SER A 57 -5.14 11.91 4.55
N PHE A 58 -4.14 11.60 3.72
CA PHE A 58 -3.33 10.39 3.87
C PHE A 58 -2.32 10.55 5.00
N ALA A 59 -2.48 9.75 6.05
CA ALA A 59 -1.65 9.83 7.26
C ALA A 59 -1.03 8.48 7.67
N ALA A 60 -1.36 7.38 6.98
CA ALA A 60 -0.66 6.12 7.11
C ALA A 60 -0.65 5.34 5.80
N VAL A 61 0.50 4.77 5.45
CA VAL A 61 0.71 3.92 4.28
C VAL A 61 1.27 2.58 4.74
N ILE A 62 0.69 1.48 4.27
CA ILE A 62 1.19 0.12 4.50
C ILE A 62 1.43 -0.54 3.15
N HIS A 63 2.69 -0.89 2.88
CA HIS A 63 3.05 -1.84 1.82
C HIS A 63 3.13 -3.25 2.40
N THR A 64 2.63 -4.25 1.66
CA THR A 64 2.58 -5.63 2.13
C THR A 64 2.68 -6.64 0.99
N HIS A 65 3.20 -7.82 1.32
CA HIS A 65 3.18 -9.02 0.47
C HIS A 65 2.19 -10.06 1.04
N GLN A 66 1.04 -9.59 1.55
CA GLN A 66 -0.02 -10.45 2.07
C GLN A 66 -0.42 -11.47 0.99
N LYS A 67 -0.40 -12.76 1.34
CA LYS A 67 -0.47 -13.89 0.40
C LYS A 67 -1.69 -13.90 -0.53
N ASP A 68 -2.86 -13.49 -0.03
CA ASP A 68 -4.13 -13.59 -0.76
C ASP A 68 -4.20 -12.43 -1.77
N LEU A 69 -3.84 -11.22 -1.35
CA LEU A 69 -3.65 -10.06 -2.24
C LEU A 69 -2.56 -10.32 -3.28
N LEU A 70 -1.44 -10.93 -2.86
CA LEU A 70 -0.33 -11.29 -3.74
C LEU A 70 -0.77 -12.26 -4.84
N SER A 71 -1.77 -13.12 -4.59
CA SER A 71 -2.31 -14.02 -5.61
C SER A 71 -2.91 -13.25 -6.80
N PHE A 72 -3.70 -12.21 -6.52
CA PHE A 72 -4.26 -11.32 -7.54
C PHE A 72 -3.19 -10.47 -8.22
N ALA A 73 -2.25 -9.93 -7.43
CA ALA A 73 -1.12 -9.17 -7.97
C ALA A 73 -0.25 -10.00 -8.93
N CYS A 74 -0.01 -11.28 -8.62
CA CYS A 74 0.72 -12.20 -9.49
C CYS A 74 -0.11 -12.65 -10.71
N ALA A 75 -1.42 -12.80 -10.56
CA ALA A 75 -2.33 -13.10 -11.67
C ALA A 75 -2.50 -11.92 -12.65
N GLY A 76 -2.18 -10.70 -12.21
CA GLY A 76 -2.43 -9.50 -13.00
C GLY A 76 -3.91 -9.12 -13.05
N GLU A 77 -4.68 -9.53 -12.04
CA GLU A 77 -6.12 -9.31 -11.96
C GLU A 77 -6.50 -8.34 -10.84
N PRO A 78 -7.42 -7.40 -11.07
CA PRO A 78 -7.95 -6.58 -10.00
C PRO A 78 -8.76 -7.45 -9.04
N LEU A 79 -8.69 -7.15 -7.74
CA LEU A 79 -9.54 -7.82 -6.76
C LEU A 79 -10.92 -7.17 -6.76
N LYS A 80 -11.97 -7.93 -7.09
CA LYS A 80 -13.35 -7.53 -6.84
C LYS A 80 -13.64 -7.66 -5.35
N LEU A 81 -14.23 -6.63 -4.73
CA LEU A 81 -14.65 -6.68 -3.34
C LEU A 81 -16.06 -7.30 -3.28
N PRO A 82 -16.25 -8.46 -2.63
CA PRO A 82 -17.55 -9.15 -2.61
C PRO A 82 -18.58 -8.45 -1.71
N ASN A 83 -18.13 -7.52 -0.86
CA ASN A 83 -18.96 -6.74 0.04
C ASN A 83 -18.40 -5.31 0.16
N GLU A 84 -19.25 -4.38 0.57
CA GLU A 84 -18.81 -3.02 0.92
C GLU A 84 -17.73 -3.08 2.00
N VAL A 85 -16.61 -2.39 1.75
CA VAL A 85 -15.56 -2.18 2.73
C VAL A 85 -15.75 -0.77 3.28
N GLU A 86 -15.99 -0.66 4.58
CA GLU A 86 -16.32 0.61 5.22
C GLU A 86 -15.26 1.70 4.93
N GLY A 87 -15.73 2.84 4.41
CA GLY A 87 -14.87 3.98 4.08
C GLY A 87 -13.93 3.75 2.88
N PHE A 88 -14.11 2.67 2.12
CA PHE A 88 -13.37 2.43 0.88
C PHE A 88 -14.24 2.78 -0.33
N PRO A 89 -13.82 3.72 -1.19
CA PRO A 89 -14.74 4.33 -2.17
C PRO A 89 -14.84 3.56 -3.50
N ALA A 90 -14.27 2.36 -3.60
CA ALA A 90 -14.24 1.59 -4.84
C ALA A 90 -14.74 0.15 -4.64
N GLU A 91 -15.33 -0.42 -5.68
CA GLU A 91 -15.78 -1.83 -5.72
C GLU A 91 -14.65 -2.82 -6.02
N VAL A 92 -13.49 -2.30 -6.44
CA VAL A 92 -12.32 -3.10 -6.81
C VAL A 92 -11.05 -2.52 -6.20
N ILE A 93 -10.07 -3.39 -5.97
CA ILE A 93 -8.67 -3.00 -5.77
C ILE A 93 -7.97 -3.08 -7.13
N PRO A 94 -7.66 -1.94 -7.77
CA PRO A 94 -7.04 -1.91 -9.10
C PRO A 94 -5.56 -2.33 -9.05
N LEU A 95 -4.96 -2.59 -10.21
CA LEU A 95 -3.51 -2.74 -10.35
C LEU A 95 -2.86 -1.42 -10.78
N THR A 96 -1.58 -1.24 -10.43
CA THR A 96 -0.72 -0.24 -11.07
C THR A 96 -0.18 -0.72 -12.41
N GLU A 97 0.38 0.21 -13.19
CA GLU A 97 1.37 -0.13 -14.20
C GLU A 97 2.60 -0.79 -13.54
N PRO A 98 3.22 -1.81 -14.18
CA PRO A 98 4.37 -2.51 -13.62
C PRO A 98 5.64 -1.66 -13.66
N ALA A 99 6.40 -1.68 -12.57
CA ALA A 99 7.71 -1.04 -12.50
C ALA A 99 8.62 -1.74 -11.46
N PRO A 100 9.96 -1.63 -11.57
CA PRO A 100 10.88 -2.27 -10.66
C PRO A 100 10.70 -1.82 -9.20
N ALA A 101 10.74 -2.79 -8.29
CA ALA A 101 10.64 -2.60 -6.84
C ALA A 101 11.69 -1.60 -6.30
N GLY A 102 11.29 -0.79 -5.31
CA GLY A 102 12.13 0.23 -4.68
C GLY A 102 12.52 1.42 -5.56
N THR A 103 11.94 1.56 -6.75
CA THR A 103 12.21 2.71 -7.63
C THR A 103 11.16 3.81 -7.48
N ARG A 104 11.56 5.07 -7.71
CA ARG A 104 10.61 6.18 -7.80
C ARG A 104 9.61 6.01 -8.95
N ARG A 105 9.99 5.30 -10.02
CA ARG A 105 9.07 4.95 -11.12
C ARG A 105 7.89 4.12 -10.64
N LEU A 106 8.14 3.11 -9.79
CA LEU A 106 7.06 2.34 -9.18
C LEU A 106 6.18 3.20 -8.27
N ALA A 107 6.80 4.05 -7.46
CA ALA A 107 6.06 4.98 -6.60
C ALA A 107 5.12 5.91 -7.39
N LEU A 108 5.56 6.43 -8.54
CA LEU A 108 4.73 7.26 -9.42
C LEU A 108 3.60 6.46 -10.09
N ALA A 109 3.85 5.21 -10.48
CA ALA A 109 2.79 4.33 -11.01
C ALA A 109 1.71 4.04 -9.95
N VAL A 110 2.12 3.79 -8.70
CA VAL A 110 1.22 3.67 -7.54
C VAL A 110 0.43 4.96 -7.33
N ARG A 111 1.12 6.12 -7.30
CA ARG A 111 0.49 7.44 -7.13
C ARG A 111 -0.57 7.70 -8.21
N LYS A 112 -0.26 7.38 -9.47
CA LYS A 112 -1.18 7.52 -10.60
C LYS A 112 -2.44 6.67 -10.41
N ALA A 113 -2.28 5.38 -10.09
CA ALA A 113 -3.42 4.50 -9.82
C ALA A 113 -4.27 5.00 -8.64
N VAL A 114 -3.64 5.49 -7.56
CA VAL A 114 -4.39 6.06 -6.43
C VAL A 114 -5.16 7.31 -6.86
N SER A 115 -4.54 8.21 -7.63
CA SER A 115 -5.18 9.43 -8.11
C SER A 115 -6.35 9.16 -9.08
N GLU A 116 -6.26 8.11 -9.91
CA GLU A 116 -7.28 7.77 -10.91
C GLU A 116 -8.50 7.09 -10.27
N HIS A 117 -8.29 6.28 -9.23
CA HIS A 117 -9.34 5.44 -8.65
C HIS A 117 -9.90 5.92 -7.30
N PHE A 118 -9.19 6.79 -6.59
CA PHE A 118 -9.51 7.17 -5.20
C PHE A 118 -9.49 8.69 -4.97
N ALA A 119 -9.70 9.49 -6.02
CA ALA A 119 -9.66 10.95 -5.93
C ALA A 119 -10.65 11.50 -4.87
N GLY A 120 -10.14 12.34 -3.96
CA GLY A 120 -10.94 12.99 -2.91
C GLY A 120 -11.36 12.09 -1.74
N GLY A 121 -10.91 10.82 -1.71
CA GLY A 121 -11.11 9.92 -0.58
C GLY A 121 -9.95 9.97 0.43
N SER A 122 -10.20 9.55 1.67
CA SER A 122 -9.16 9.42 2.71
C SER A 122 -8.53 8.03 2.78
N ARG A 123 -8.97 7.10 1.93
CA ARG A 123 -8.52 5.71 1.88
C ARG A 123 -8.34 5.24 0.46
N ALA A 124 -7.28 4.47 0.22
CA ALA A 124 -6.96 3.90 -1.07
C ALA A 124 -6.26 2.54 -0.93
N GLY A 125 -6.36 1.71 -1.96
CA GLY A 125 -5.75 0.39 -1.99
C GLY A 125 -5.43 0.02 -3.42
N VAL A 126 -4.21 -0.47 -3.67
CA VAL A 126 -3.74 -0.81 -5.02
C VAL A 126 -2.88 -2.06 -4.98
N LEU A 127 -3.06 -2.93 -5.96
CA LEU A 127 -2.21 -4.09 -6.23
C LEU A 127 -1.04 -3.69 -7.14
N ILE A 128 0.14 -4.25 -6.88
CA ILE A 128 1.36 -4.02 -7.66
C ILE A 128 1.71 -5.32 -8.38
N PRO A 129 1.63 -5.39 -9.73
CA PRO A 129 1.83 -6.62 -10.48
C PRO A 129 3.11 -7.38 -10.08
N GLY A 130 2.95 -8.65 -9.70
CA GLY A 130 4.05 -9.53 -9.29
C GLY A 130 4.82 -9.12 -8.03
N HIS A 131 4.30 -8.18 -7.23
CA HIS A 131 5.01 -7.63 -6.08
C HIS A 131 4.18 -7.69 -4.79
N GLY A 132 2.96 -7.15 -4.77
CA GLY A 132 2.15 -7.14 -3.56
C GLY A 132 1.06 -6.09 -3.59
N ALA A 133 0.77 -5.47 -2.45
CA ALA A 133 -0.24 -4.44 -2.33
C ALA A 133 0.27 -3.24 -1.52
N VAL A 134 -0.41 -2.12 -1.68
CA VAL A 134 -0.27 -0.94 -0.85
C VAL A 134 -1.64 -0.43 -0.46
N VAL A 135 -1.81 -0.05 0.80
CA VAL A 135 -3.00 0.63 1.29
C VAL A 135 -2.62 1.94 1.96
N VAL A 136 -3.54 2.90 1.90
CA VAL A 136 -3.40 4.22 2.51
C VAL A 136 -4.68 4.56 3.25
N ALA A 137 -4.55 5.23 4.40
CA ALA A 137 -5.69 5.70 5.19
C ALA A 137 -5.36 6.97 5.99
N GLU A 138 -6.38 7.50 6.68
CA GLU A 138 -6.31 8.64 7.58
C GLU A 138 -5.61 8.36 8.93
N SER A 139 -5.30 7.10 9.21
CA SER A 139 -4.55 6.70 10.41
C SER A 139 -3.97 5.31 10.25
N LEU A 140 -2.96 4.96 11.06
CA LEU A 140 -2.38 3.61 11.05
C LEU A 140 -3.43 2.54 11.38
N ARG A 141 -4.35 2.84 12.32
CA ARG A 141 -5.48 1.97 12.65
C ARG A 141 -6.41 1.78 11.44
N GLY A 142 -6.73 2.85 10.72
CA GLY A 142 -7.52 2.80 9.48
C GLY A 142 -6.84 1.96 8.40
N ALA A 143 -5.53 2.13 8.21
CA ALA A 143 -4.76 1.38 7.22
C ALA A 143 -4.69 -0.11 7.54
N VAL A 144 -4.49 -0.47 8.82
CA VAL A 144 -4.52 -1.88 9.28
C VAL A 144 -5.93 -2.48 9.09
N GLY A 145 -6.98 -1.74 9.45
CA GLY A 145 -8.36 -2.18 9.28
C GLY A 145 -8.71 -2.41 7.80
N LEU A 146 -8.35 -1.47 6.93
CA LEU A 146 -8.53 -1.60 5.49
C LEU A 146 -7.77 -2.81 4.94
N LEU A 147 -6.48 -2.97 5.31
CA LEU A 147 -5.68 -4.11 4.88
C LEU A 147 -6.32 -5.44 5.29
N ALA A 148 -6.78 -5.55 6.54
CA ALA A 148 -7.46 -6.75 7.02
C ALA A 148 -8.74 -7.03 6.21
N ALA A 149 -9.56 -6.02 5.95
CA ALA A 149 -10.79 -6.16 5.19
C ALA A 149 -10.55 -6.64 3.76
N ILE A 150 -9.61 -6.01 3.04
CA ILE A 150 -9.32 -6.39 1.64
C ILE A 150 -8.61 -7.75 1.55
N ALA A 151 -7.81 -8.12 2.55
CA ALA A 151 -7.19 -9.45 2.60
C ALA A 151 -8.24 -10.54 2.84
N SER A 152 -9.23 -10.29 3.71
CA SER A 152 -10.37 -11.19 3.89
C SER A 152 -11.21 -11.31 2.62
N ALA A 153 -11.47 -10.19 1.93
CA ALA A 153 -12.14 -10.20 0.63
C ALA A 153 -11.39 -11.05 -0.42
N ALA A 154 -10.06 -10.88 -0.50
CA ALA A 154 -9.21 -11.66 -1.40
C ALA A 154 -9.29 -13.17 -1.10
N TYR A 155 -9.22 -13.54 0.17
CA TYR A 155 -9.36 -14.94 0.58
C TYR A 155 -10.72 -15.52 0.19
N VAL A 156 -11.81 -14.79 0.43
CA VAL A 156 -13.17 -15.22 0.07
C VAL A 156 -13.30 -15.41 -1.44
N GLU A 157 -12.83 -14.45 -2.23
CA GLU A 157 -12.86 -14.54 -3.70
C GLU A 157 -12.07 -15.76 -4.21
N ILE A 158 -10.87 -16.01 -3.69
CA ILE A 158 -10.07 -17.20 -4.03
C ILE A 158 -10.85 -18.48 -3.69
N ALA A 159 -11.44 -18.55 -2.50
CA ALA A 159 -12.20 -19.72 -2.06
C ALA A 159 -13.45 -19.95 -2.93
N CYS A 160 -14.18 -18.88 -3.29
CA CYS A 160 -15.32 -18.96 -4.19
C CYS A 160 -14.91 -19.48 -5.58
N ARG A 161 -13.83 -18.97 -6.16
CA ARG A 161 -13.31 -19.45 -7.46
C ARG A 161 -12.90 -20.92 -7.40
N GLN A 162 -12.20 -21.33 -6.35
CA GLN A 162 -11.80 -22.73 -6.16
C GLN A 162 -13.00 -23.69 -6.03
N ALA A 163 -14.11 -23.21 -5.45
CA ALA A 163 -15.35 -23.97 -5.33
C ALA A 163 -16.24 -23.91 -6.57
N GLY A 164 -15.88 -23.13 -7.61
CA GLY A 164 -16.72 -22.90 -8.79
C GLY A 164 -17.95 -22.03 -8.52
N LEU A 165 -17.87 -21.15 -7.51
CA LEU A 165 -18.95 -20.26 -7.08
C LEU A 165 -18.77 -18.80 -7.53
N ALA A 166 -17.64 -18.48 -8.16
CA ALA A 166 -17.35 -17.17 -8.75
C ALA A 166 -16.92 -17.35 -10.20
N GLU A 167 -17.34 -16.42 -11.06
CA GLU A 167 -17.01 -16.37 -12.49
C GLU A 167 -15.58 -15.92 -12.78
#